data_AF-A0A239Z965-F1
#
_entry.id   AF-A0A239Z965-F1
#
_cell.length_a   1.000
_cell.length_b   1.000
_cell.length_c   1.000
_cell.angle_alpha   90.00
_cell.angle_beta   90.00
_cell.angle_gamma   90.00
#
_symmetry.space_group_name_H-M   'P 1'
#
loop_
_entity.id
_entity.type
_entity.pdbx_description
1 polymer ?
#
loop_
_entity_poly.entity_id
_entity_poly.type
_entity_poly.pdbx_seq_one_letter_code
_entity_poly.pdbx_strand_id
1 'polypeptide(L)' 'MTAYSGYVEHSDFYIAPQSYQDAFDFLCQLAVESEEDVFYIGKVSENIDDFDLYDVVEFKWNEDRGAWVQYDHR' A
#
# COMPACT_ATOMS: atom_id res chain seq x y z
N MET A 1 -15.99 9.13 -4.11
CA MET A 1 -14.63 8.90 -4.63
C MET A 1 -14.10 7.67 -3.92
N THR A 2 -13.51 6.71 -4.62
CA THR A 2 -12.86 5.58 -3.93
C THR A 2 -11.50 6.06 -3.45
N ALA A 3 -11.28 6.07 -2.14
CA ALA A 3 -9.99 6.36 -1.55
C ALA A 3 -9.18 5.06 -1.36
N TYR A 4 -7.87 5.21 -1.30
CA TYR A 4 -6.91 4.13 -1.11
C TYR A 4 -6.02 4.46 0.07
N SER A 5 -5.64 3.42 0.80
CA SER A 5 -4.66 3.48 1.87
C SER A 5 -3.85 2.17 1.85
N GLY A 6 -2.87 2.05 2.72
CA GLY A 6 -1.92 0.96 2.69
C GLY A 6 -0.87 1.08 3.79
N TYR A 7 0.04 0.12 3.80
CA TYR A 7 1.07 -0.06 4.82
C TYR A 7 2.27 -0.82 4.25
N VAL A 8 3.45 -0.67 4.85
CA VAL A 8 4.66 -1.48 4.54
C VAL A 8 4.71 -2.71 5.47
N GLU A 9 5.45 -3.76 5.10
CA GLU A 9 5.39 -5.12 5.71
C GLU A 9 5.66 -5.20 7.23
N HIS A 10 6.10 -4.12 7.87
CA HIS A 10 6.26 -4.04 9.34
C HIS A 10 5.70 -2.74 9.95
N SER A 11 4.78 -2.07 9.26
CA SER A 11 4.13 -0.86 9.78
C SER A 11 2.88 -1.18 10.60
N ASP A 12 2.79 -0.62 11.81
CA ASP A 12 1.61 -0.69 12.67
C ASP A 12 0.48 0.27 12.25
N PHE A 13 0.71 1.11 11.22
CA PHE A 13 -0.21 2.18 10.84
C PHE A 13 -0.53 2.18 9.34
N TYR A 14 -1.78 2.52 9.03
CA TYR A 14 -2.20 2.88 7.69
C TYR A 14 -1.83 4.32 7.37
N ILE A 15 -1.44 4.56 6.12
CA ILE A 15 -1.32 5.93 5.61
C ILE A 15 -2.69 6.59 5.51
N ALA A 16 -2.74 7.93 5.50
CA ALA A 16 -3.98 8.64 5.32
C ALA A 16 -4.65 8.25 3.98
N PRO A 17 -5.99 8.07 3.93
CA PRO A 17 -6.72 7.82 2.69
C PRO A 17 -6.46 8.90 1.63
N GLN A 18 -6.05 8.47 0.44
CA GLN A 18 -5.72 9.34 -0.68
C GLN A 18 -6.03 8.69 -2.03
N SER A 19 -5.63 9.31 -3.14
CA SER A 19 -5.81 8.70 -4.46
C SER A 19 -4.93 7.45 -4.61
N TYR A 20 -5.29 6.53 -5.51
CA TYR A 20 -4.48 5.33 -5.74
C TYR A 20 -3.02 5.67 -6.08
N GLN A 21 -2.82 6.64 -6.98
CA GLN A 21 -1.47 7.00 -7.44
C GLN A 21 -0.66 7.63 -6.31
N ASP A 22 -1.26 8.53 -5.52
CA ASP A 22 -0.58 9.15 -4.38
C ASP A 22 -0.25 8.11 -3.30
N ALA A 23 -1.17 7.16 -3.03
CA ALA A 23 -0.93 6.06 -2.11
C ALA A 23 0.23 5.16 -2.58
N PHE A 24 0.25 4.83 -3.86
CA PHE A 24 1.30 4.02 -4.46
C PHE A 24 2.67 4.70 -4.39
N ASP A 25 2.77 5.96 -4.82
CA ASP A 25 4.03 6.69 -4.82
C ASP A 25 4.55 6.90 -3.39
N PHE A 26 3.65 7.22 -2.45
CA PHE A 26 4.01 7.36 -1.04
C PHE A 26 4.51 6.05 -0.43
N LEU A 27 3.85 4.92 -0.70
CA LEU A 27 4.26 3.62 -0.16
C LEU A 27 5.56 3.11 -0.79
N CYS A 28 5.80 3.40 -2.06
CA CYS A 28 7.09 3.12 -2.69
C CYS A 28 8.22 3.87 -1.99
N GLN A 29 8.01 5.17 -1.71
CA GLN A 29 9.00 5.96 -0.96
C GLN A 29 9.17 5.43 0.46
N LEU A 30 8.07 5.19 1.17
CA LEU A 30 8.09 4.70 2.55
C LEU A 30 8.80 3.35 2.67
N ALA A 31 8.57 2.43 1.73
CA ALA A 31 9.23 1.12 1.72
C ALA A 31 10.75 1.26 1.53
N VAL A 32 11.19 2.09 0.57
CA VAL A 32 12.62 2.38 0.37
C VAL A 32 13.25 3.03 1.59
N GLU A 33 12.59 4.02 2.20
CA GLU A 33 13.09 4.71 3.41
C GLU A 33 13.12 3.79 4.64
N SER A 34 12.28 2.77 4.68
CA SER A 34 12.20 1.80 5.78
C SER A 34 13.03 0.53 5.53
N GLU A 35 13.76 0.45 4.41
CA GLU A 35 14.49 -0.76 3.97
C GLU A 35 13.57 -2.00 3.82
N GLU A 36 12.30 -1.78 3.46
CA GLU A 36 11.31 -2.81 3.21
C GLU A 36 11.19 -3.10 1.71
N ASP A 37 11.05 -4.39 1.36
CA ASP A 37 10.88 -4.84 -0.03
C ASP A 37 9.42 -5.13 -0.39
N VAL A 38 8.47 -4.91 0.53
CA VAL A 38 7.05 -5.22 0.36
C VAL A 38 6.17 -4.14 0.98
N PHE A 39 5.09 -3.79 0.27
CA PHE A 39 4.01 -2.96 0.79
C PHE A 39 2.65 -3.40 0.25
N TYR A 40 1.59 -2.90 0.87
CA TYR A 40 0.21 -3.28 0.60
C TYR A 40 -0.64 -2.05 0.32
N ILE A 41 -1.52 -2.12 -0.69
CA ILE A 41 -2.52 -1.08 -0.99
C ILE A 41 -3.90 -1.71 -1.01
N GLY A 42 -4.85 -1.11 -0.30
CA GLY A 42 -6.26 -1.47 -0.35
C GLY A 42 -7.16 -0.28 -0.63
N LYS A 43 -8.41 -0.59 -1.00
CA LYS A 43 -9.49 0.39 -1.03
C LYS A 43 -9.96 0.66 0.40
N VAL A 44 -10.35 1.90 0.63
CA VAL A 44 -10.83 2.37 1.93
C VAL A 44 -12.35 2.24 1.99
N SER A 45 -12.83 1.61 3.06
CA SER A 45 -14.23 1.62 3.48
C SER A 45 -14.35 2.44 4.76
N GLU A 46 -14.90 3.65 4.67
CA GLU A 46 -15.07 4.53 5.83
C GLU A 46 -16.15 3.99 6.78
N ASN A 47 -15.84 4.01 8.08
CA ASN A 47 -16.78 3.72 9.16
C ASN A 47 -16.98 4.99 10.01
N ILE A 48 -17.82 4.91 11.05
CA ILE A 48 -18.17 6.07 11.88
C ILE A 48 -16.94 6.63 12.62
N ASP A 49 -15.96 5.79 12.95
CA ASP A 49 -14.82 6.14 13.80
C ASP A 49 -13.45 6.09 13.08
N ASP A 50 -13.33 5.36 11.95
CA ASP A 50 -12.08 5.15 11.22
C ASP A 50 -12.36 4.59 9.79
N PHE A 51 -11.51 3.73 9.26
CA PHE A 51 -11.73 3.00 8.02
C PHE A 51 -11.12 1.59 8.04
N ASP A 52 -11.68 0.72 7.20
CA ASP A 52 -11.12 -0.59 6.90
C ASP A 52 -10.51 -0.63 5.49
N LEU A 53 -9.51 -1.50 5.30
CA LEU A 53 -8.96 -1.83 3.99
C LEU A 53 -9.63 -3.09 3.42
N TYR A 54 -10.03 -3.02 2.15
CA TYR A 54 -10.52 -4.16 1.38
C TYR A 54 -9.89 -4.17 -0.03
N ASP A 55 -10.04 -5.28 -0.76
CA ASP A 55 -9.34 -5.50 -2.02
C ASP A 55 -7.84 -5.19 -1.91
N VAL A 56 -7.20 -5.67 -0.82
CA VAL A 56 -5.79 -5.41 -0.54
C VAL A 56 -4.92 -6.16 -1.53
N VAL A 57 -3.94 -5.45 -2.06
CA VAL A 57 -3.00 -5.91 -3.06
C VAL A 57 -1.58 -5.77 -2.50
N GLU A 58 -0.78 -6.81 -2.66
CA GLU A 58 0.64 -6.82 -2.31
C GLU A 58 1.50 -6.31 -3.48
N PHE A 59 2.47 -5.47 -3.18
CA PHE A 59 3.53 -5.07 -4.08
C PHE A 59 4.87 -5.43 -3.48
N LYS A 60 5.69 -6.12 -4.27
CA LYS A 60 7.05 -6.50 -3.87
C LYS A 60 8.07 -5.97 -4.86
N TRP A 61 9.20 -5.50 -4.34
CA TRP A 61 10.32 -5.05 -5.15
C TRP A 61 10.89 -6.22 -5.95
N ASN A 62 11.00 -6.02 -7.26
CA ASN A 62 11.63 -6.98 -8.15
C ASN A 62 12.97 -6.41 -8.62
N GLU A 63 14.07 -6.94 -8.08
CA GLU A 63 15.43 -6.50 -8.41
C GLU A 63 15.76 -6.68 -9.90
N ASP A 64 15.30 -7.77 -10.52
CA ASP A 64 15.56 -8.06 -11.94
C ASP A 64 14.92 -7.02 -12.88
N ARG A 65 13.77 -6.47 -12.47
CA ARG A 65 13.01 -5.46 -13.23
C ARG A 65 13.31 -4.03 -12.78
N GLY A 66 13.91 -3.85 -11.61
CA GLY A 66 14.05 -2.55 -10.97
C GLY A 66 12.70 -1.86 -10.76
N ALA A 67 11.66 -2.62 -10.40
CA ALA A 67 10.30 -2.11 -10.28
C ALA A 67 9.48 -2.87 -9.22
N TRP A 68 8.52 -2.17 -8.62
CA TRP A 68 7.48 -2.77 -7.79
C TRP A 68 6.50 -3.57 -8.65
N VAL A 69 6.33 -4.85 -8.31
CA VAL A 69 5.45 -5.75 -9.05
C VAL A 69 4.30 -6.16 -8.13
N GLN A 70 3.08 -6.08 -8.68
CA GLN A 70 1.89 -6.55 -8.00
C GLN A 70 1.89 -8.08 -7.89
N TYR A 71 1.70 -8.61 -6.68
CA TYR A 71 1.48 -10.02 -6.41
C TYR A 71 0.01 -10.23 -6.04
N ASP A 72 -0.63 -11.18 -6.72
CA ASP A 72 -1.99 -11.63 -6.43
C ASP A 72 -1.87 -12.99 -5.74
N HIS A 73 -2.23 -13.06 -4.45
CA HIS A 73 -2.34 -14.32 -3.71
C HIS A 73 -3.56 -15.10 -4.22
N ARG A 74 -3.42 -15.71 -5.39
CA ARG A 74 -4.39 -16.68 -5.94
C ARG A 74 -4.10 -18.10 -5.51
#